data_AF-A0A820CTZ2-F1
#
_entry.id   AF-A0A820CTZ2-F1
#
_cell.length_a   1.000
_cell.length_b   1.000
_cell.length_c   1.000
_cell.angle_alpha   90.00
_cell.angle_beta   90.00
_cell.angle_gamma   90.00
#
_symmetry.space_group_name_H-M   'P 1'
#
loop_
_entity.id
_entity.type
_entity.pdbx_description
1 polymer ?
#
loop_
_entity_poly.entity_id
_entity_poly.type
_entity_poly.pdbx_seq_one_letter_code
_entity_poly.pdbx_strand_id
1 'polypeptide(L)' 'MHTVFRIGEVRKLDKESSLYQVDLKLTSDDDQQLRQLTDRIREESSGSTGWYRM' A
#
# COMPACT_ATOMS: atom_id res chain seq x y z
N MET A 1 10.83 10.98 6.93
CA MET A 1 9.38 10.94 6.64
C MET A 1 9.19 10.14 5.37
N HIS A 2 8.53 8.98 5.45
CA HIS A 2 8.17 8.21 4.26
C HIS A 2 6.68 8.43 4.01
N THR A 3 6.37 9.09 2.91
CA THR A 3 4.99 9.34 2.52
C THR A 3 4.49 8.14 1.75
N VAL A 4 3.52 7.44 2.32
CA VAL A 4 2.85 6.33 1.65
C VAL A 4 1.70 6.91 0.82
N PHE A 5 1.54 6.41 -0.40
CA PHE A 5 0.41 6.73 -1.26
C PHE A 5 -0.39 5.46 -1.53
N ARG A 6 -1.72 5.56 -1.42
CA ARG A 6 -2.62 4.47 -1.78
C ARG A 6 -3.17 4.69 -3.19
N ILE A 7 -3.10 3.65 -4.00
CA ILE A 7 -3.78 3.64 -5.31
C ILE A 7 -5.28 3.53 -5.04
N GLY A 8 -6.02 4.58 -5.41
CA GLY A 8 -7.47 4.59 -5.28
C GLY A 8 -8.13 3.96 -6.51
N GLU A 9 -7.86 4.53 -7.67
CA GLU A 9 -8.48 4.11 -8.93
C GLU A 9 -7.46 4.15 -10.06
N VAL A 10 -7.55 3.16 -10.94
CA VAL A 10 -6.76 3.12 -12.18
C VAL A 10 -7.76 3.15 -13.32
N ARG A 11 -7.72 4.22 -14.12
CA ARG A 11 -8.58 4.40 -15.28
C ARG A 11 -7.75 4.49 -16.53
N LYS A 12 -8.22 3.84 -17.59
CA LYS A 12 -7.66 4.03 -18.91
C LYS A 12 -8.17 5.37 -19.45
N LEU A 13 -7.27 6.24 -19.90
CA LEU A 13 -7.64 7.60 -20.33
C LEU A 13 -8.42 7.59 -21.65
N ASP A 14 -8.12 6.63 -22.53
CA ASP A 14 -8.85 6.42 -23.77
C ASP A 14 -8.75 4.95 -24.20
N LYS A 15 -9.73 4.43 -24.94
CA LYS A 15 -9.79 3.02 -25.37
C LYS A 15 -8.61 2.64 -26.26
N GLU A 16 -8.18 3.54 -27.14
CA GLU A 16 -7.09 3.33 -28.11
C GLU A 16 -5.71 3.76 -27.57
N SER A 17 -5.66 4.56 -26.50
CA SER A 17 -4.38 4.98 -25.90
C SER A 17 -3.78 3.91 -24.99
N SER A 18 -2.46 3.87 -24.86
CA SER A 18 -1.77 3.06 -23.84
C SER A 18 -1.65 3.78 -22.49
N LEU A 19 -2.31 4.93 -22.34
CA LEU A 19 -2.18 5.80 -21.18
C LEU A 19 -3.22 5.47 -20.11
N TYR A 20 -2.73 5.38 -18.88
CA TYR A 20 -3.52 5.13 -17.69
C TYR A 20 -3.37 6.30 -16.73
N GLN A 21 -4.50 6.82 -16.26
CA GLN A 21 -4.54 7.72 -15.12
C GLN A 21 -4.68 6.89 -13.85
N VAL A 22 -3.81 7.16 -12.89
CA VAL A 22 -3.83 6.55 -11.58
C VAL A 22 -4.09 7.63 -10.55
N ASP A 23 -5.22 7.54 -9.86
CA ASP A 23 -5.55 8.45 -8.78
C ASP A 23 -4.92 7.94 -7.48
N LEU A 24 -3.86 8.63 -7.05
CA LEU A 24 -3.15 8.38 -5.81
C LEU A 24 -3.74 9.22 -4.68
N LYS A 25 -4.04 8.59 -3.55
CA LYS A 25 -4.44 9.28 -2.33
C LYS A 25 -3.27 9.28 -1.36
N LEU A 26 -2.97 10.47 -0.82
CA LEU A 26 -2.01 10.62 0.26
C LEU A 26 -2.52 9.87 1.48
N THR A 27 -1.79 8.86 1.90
CA THR A 27 -2.07 8.12 3.12
C THR A 27 -1.50 8.97 4.26
N SER A 28 -2.38 9.58 5.07
CA SER A 28 -1.94 10.29 6.28
C SER A 28 -1.28 9.30 7.24
N ASP A 29 -0.39 9.75 8.11
CA ASP A 29 0.26 8.91 9.14
C ASP A 29 -0.76 8.16 10.03
N ASP A 30 -2.02 8.61 10.06
CA ASP A 30 -3.13 7.99 10.79
C ASP A 30 -4.15 7.27 9.88
N ASP A 31 -3.71 6.75 8.73
CA ASP A 31 -4.56 5.85 7.95
C ASP A 31 -4.74 4.53 8.71
N GLN A 32 -5.89 4.43 9.37
CA GLN A 32 -6.27 3.29 10.19
C GLN A 32 -6.22 1.96 9.43
N GLN A 33 -6.43 1.95 8.11
CA GLN A 33 -6.38 0.72 7.31
C GLN A 33 -4.93 0.30 7.05
N LEU A 34 -4.05 1.26 6.75
CA LEU A 34 -2.62 0.98 6.59
C LEU A 34 -2.01 0.47 7.90
N ARG A 35 -2.43 1.05 9.03
CA ARG A 35 -1.98 0.63 10.35
C ARG A 35 -2.47 -0.78 10.68
N GLN A 36 -3.75 -1.08 10.47
CA GLN A 36 -4.29 -2.43 10.66
C GLN A 36 -3.61 -3.47 9.77
N LEU A 37 -3.35 -3.15 8.50
CA LEU A 37 -2.63 -4.03 7.58
C LEU A 37 -1.20 -4.29 8.08
N THR A 38 -0.50 -3.24 8.49
CA THR A 38 0.87 -3.32 9.02
C THR A 38 0.93 -4.14 10.30
N ASP A 39 -0.03 -3.93 11.20
CA ASP A 39 -0.13 -4.68 12.45
C ASP A 39 -0.45 -6.16 12.19
N ARG A 40 -1.33 -6.47 11.23
CA ARG A 40 -1.60 -7.86 10.79
C ARG A 40 -0.37 -8.53 10.19
N ILE A 41 0.31 -7.86 9.26
CA ILE A 41 1.54 -8.39 8.65
C ILE A 41 2.60 -8.62 9.72
N ARG A 42 2.73 -7.70 10.69
CA ARG A 42 3.65 -7.84 11.82
C ARG A 42 3.26 -9.02 12.70
N GLU A 43 1.99 -9.20 13.03
CA GLU A 43 1.48 -10.31 13.84
C GLU A 43 1.72 -11.66 13.14
N GLU A 44 1.33 -11.78 11.87
CA GLU A 44 1.56 -12.97 11.04
C GLU A 44 3.05 -13.26 10.85
N SER A 45 3.88 -12.23 10.65
CA SER A 45 5.33 -12.38 10.51
C SER A 45 6.04 -12.63 11.85
N SER A 46 5.44 -12.24 12.97
CA SER A 46 5.98 -12.47 14.32
C SER A 46 5.75 -13.88 14.84
N GLY A 47 4.93 -14.68 14.14
CA GLY A 47 4.65 -16.09 14.43
C GLY A 47 5.78 -17.07 14.10
N SER A 48 6.91 -16.63 13.53
CA SER A 48 8.14 -17.42 13.50
C SER A 48 9.25 -16.66 14.23
N THR A 49 9.67 -17.20 15.36
CA THR A 49 10.84 -16.74 16.10
C THR A 49 12.10 -16.89 15.25
N GLY A 50 12.45 -15.84 14.50
CA GLY A 50 13.68 -15.74 13.72
C GLY A 50 13.69 -16.66 12.50
N TRP A 51 14.32 -16.20 11.42
CA TRP A 51 15.04 -16.99 10.39
C TRP A 51 15.21 -16.24 9.05
N TYR A 52 14.83 -14.96 8.95
CA TYR A 52 15.26 -14.14 7.80
C TYR A 52 15.68 -12.73 8.22
N ARG A 53 16.69 -12.68 9.10
CA ARG A 53 17.69 -11.60 9.05
C ARG A 53 18.82 -12.10 8.17
N MET A 54 18.76 -11.79 6.88
CA MET A 54 19.92 -11.62 6.00
C MET A 54 19.62 -10.49 5.02
#